data_AF-A0A3C1GAQ3-F1
#
_entry.id   AF-A0A3C1GAQ3-F1
#
_cell.length_a   1.000
_cell.length_b   1.000
_cell.length_c   1.000
_cell.angle_alpha   90.00
_cell.angle_beta   90.00
_cell.angle_gamma   90.00
#
_symmetry.space_group_name_H-M   'P 1'
#
loop_
_entity.id
_entity.type
_entity.pdbx_description
1 polymer ?
#
loop_
_entity_poly.entity_id
_entity_poly.type
_entity_poly.pdbx_seq_one_letter_code
_entity_poly.pdbx_strand_id
1 'polypeptide(L)'
;EALGKFECYACHEIRGEKFPAPTEPGKVGPELSVMGPLHEQDYFVEAIINPGRLIEKGKGYEAPDGSSKMPSYNDSMTVQELLDLVTYLKSLAPPAGAPGRGGMRH
;
A
#
# COMPACT_ATOMS: atom_id res chain seq x y z
N GLU A 1 -1.06 -13.98 -4.10
CA GLU A 1 -0.52 -14.88 -3.05
C GLU A 1 0.20 -14.10 -1.95
N ALA A 2 1.25 -13.33 -2.24
CA ALA A 2 1.94 -12.50 -1.23
C ALA A 2 1.03 -11.45 -0.54
N LEU A 3 0.25 -10.68 -1.32
CA LEU A 3 -0.68 -9.67 -0.80
C LEU A 3 -1.62 -10.20 0.30
N GLY A 4 -2.18 -11.40 0.07
CA GLY A 4 -3.07 -12.06 1.02
C GLY A 4 -2.29 -12.65 2.21
N LYS A 5 -1.15 -13.28 1.95
CA LYS A 5 -0.28 -13.88 2.99
C LYS A 5 0.15 -12.85 4.04
N PHE A 6 0.48 -11.63 3.62
CA PHE A 6 0.94 -10.56 4.51
C PHE A 6 -0.16 -9.58 4.92
N GLU A 7 -1.42 -9.93 4.60
CA GLU A 7 -2.63 -9.19 4.97
C GLU A 7 -2.56 -7.69 4.62
N CYS A 8 -1.98 -7.34 3.47
CA CYS A 8 -1.84 -5.93 3.06
C CYS A 8 -3.22 -5.21 3.01
N TYR A 9 -4.26 -5.97 2.67
CA TYR A 9 -5.66 -5.51 2.63
C TYR A 9 -6.22 -5.08 3.99
N ALA A 10 -5.59 -5.48 5.11
CA ALA A 10 -6.03 -5.06 6.44
C ALA A 10 -5.86 -3.56 6.67
N CYS A 11 -4.98 -2.90 5.91
CA CYS A 11 -4.73 -1.46 5.97
C CYS A 11 -5.01 -0.75 4.64
N HIS A 12 -4.89 -1.44 3.50
CA HIS A 12 -4.98 -0.85 2.18
C HIS A 12 -6.26 -1.27 1.43
N GLU A 13 -7.01 -0.31 0.92
CA GLU A 13 -8.08 -0.60 -0.05
C GLU A 13 -7.46 -0.97 -1.41
N ILE A 14 -7.98 -2.04 -2.01
CA ILE A 14 -7.63 -2.50 -3.36
C ILE A 14 -8.94 -2.88 -4.06
N ARG A 15 -9.46 -1.96 -4.88
CA ARG A 15 -10.73 -2.10 -5.59
C ARG A 15 -10.62 -3.14 -6.69
N GLY A 16 -11.68 -3.92 -6.85
CA GLY A 16 -11.74 -5.02 -7.82
C GLY A 16 -11.23 -6.35 -7.27
N GLU A 17 -10.55 -6.34 -6.13
CA GLU A 17 -10.22 -7.56 -5.40
C GLU A 17 -11.36 -8.03 -4.50
N LYS A 18 -11.31 -9.31 -4.09
CA LYS A 18 -12.29 -9.93 -3.19
C LYS A 18 -12.00 -9.70 -1.71
N PHE A 19 -11.01 -8.88 -1.37
CA PHE A 19 -10.69 -8.55 0.02
C PHE A 19 -11.71 -7.56 0.59
N PRO A 20 -12.04 -7.66 1.89
CA PRO A 20 -12.84 -6.63 2.53
C PRO A 20 -12.06 -5.31 2.54
N ALA A 21 -12.76 -4.19 2.40
CA ALA A 21 -12.15 -2.89 2.63
C ALA A 21 -11.69 -2.76 4.10
N PRO A 22 -10.56 -2.09 4.37
CA PRO A 22 -10.12 -1.85 5.74
C PRO A 22 -11.15 -0.98 6.46
N THR A 23 -11.70 -1.50 7.57
CA THR A 23 -12.72 -0.82 8.38
C THR A 23 -12.27 -0.56 9.82
N GLU A 24 -11.12 -1.12 10.22
CA GLU A 24 -10.60 -0.98 11.58
C GLU A 24 -10.00 0.42 11.80
N PRO A 25 -10.48 1.19 12.80
CA PRO A 25 -9.90 2.48 13.13
C PRO A 25 -8.41 2.35 13.44
N GLY A 26 -7.59 3.16 12.78
CA GLY A 26 -6.14 3.20 12.99
C GLY A 26 -5.34 2.25 12.09
N LYS A 27 -5.94 1.25 11.45
CA LYS A 27 -5.33 0.44 10.39
C LYS A 27 -5.62 1.06 9.04
N VAL A 28 -4.82 2.07 8.70
CA VAL A 28 -5.01 2.88 7.50
C VAL A 28 -3.70 2.97 6.72
N GLY A 29 -3.79 2.73 5.41
CA GLY A 29 -2.76 2.99 4.43
C GLY A 29 -3.35 3.71 3.20
N PRO A 30 -2.50 4.18 2.28
CA PRO A 30 -2.96 4.72 1.00
C PRO A 30 -3.73 3.67 0.19
N GLU A 31 -4.71 4.12 -0.58
CA GLU A 31 -5.45 3.31 -1.55
C GLU A 31 -4.49 2.82 -2.66
N LEU A 32 -4.49 1.53 -2.98
CA LEU A 32 -3.46 0.94 -3.85
C LEU A 32 -3.88 0.74 -5.30
N SER A 33 -5.18 0.78 -5.63
CA SER A 33 -5.71 0.46 -6.97
C SER A 33 -5.16 1.35 -8.07
N VAL A 34 -4.67 2.53 -7.73
CA VAL A 34 -4.18 3.53 -8.69
C VAL A 34 -2.69 3.78 -8.61
N MET A 35 -1.96 3.04 -7.76
CA MET A 35 -0.57 3.35 -7.46
C MET A 35 0.41 2.95 -8.57
N GLY A 36 0.09 1.95 -9.40
CA GLY A 36 1.00 1.43 -10.44
C GLY A 36 1.48 2.50 -11.44
N PRO A 37 0.60 3.36 -11.98
CA PRO A 37 0.99 4.50 -12.82
C PRO A 37 1.71 5.64 -12.09
N LEU A 38 1.61 5.73 -10.76
CA LEU A 38 2.14 6.85 -9.98
C LEU A 38 3.60 6.65 -9.54
N HIS A 39 4.07 5.41 -9.52
CA HIS A 39 5.35 5.05 -8.92
C HIS A 39 6.08 3.98 -9.72
N GLU A 40 7.41 4.04 -9.70
CA GLU A 40 8.28 2.99 -10.25
C GLU A 40 8.40 1.79 -9.30
N GLN A 41 8.94 0.67 -9.79
CA GLN A 41 9.04 -0.57 -9.00
C GLN A 41 9.88 -0.41 -7.74
N ASP A 42 10.92 0.41 -7.80
CA ASP A 42 11.83 0.71 -6.68
C ASP A 42 11.12 1.42 -5.53
N TYR A 43 10.16 2.30 -5.82
CA TYR A 43 9.32 2.92 -4.79
C TYR A 43 8.56 1.88 -3.99
N PHE A 44 7.95 0.87 -4.66
CA PHE A 44 7.21 -0.18 -3.97
C PHE A 44 8.14 -1.07 -3.14
N VAL A 45 9.31 -1.41 -3.68
CA VAL A 45 10.34 -2.15 -2.94
C VAL A 45 10.68 -1.40 -1.66
N GLU A 46 11.02 -0.12 -1.78
CA GLU A 46 11.43 0.70 -0.64
C GLU A 46 10.30 0.85 0.40
N ALA A 47 9.07 1.12 -0.05
CA ALA A 47 7.91 1.25 0.81
C ALA A 47 7.62 -0.02 1.62
N ILE A 48 7.94 -1.21 1.08
CA ILE A 48 7.72 -2.48 1.77
C ILE A 48 8.87 -2.81 2.73
N ILE A 49 10.13 -2.63 2.31
CA ILE A 49 11.30 -3.01 3.12
C ILE A 49 11.67 -1.97 4.18
N ASN A 50 11.28 -0.71 3.96
CA ASN A 50 11.53 0.42 4.85
C ASN A 50 10.32 1.37 4.87
N PRO A 51 9.18 0.92 5.41
CA PRO A 51 7.93 1.69 5.39
C PRO A 51 8.06 3.03 6.12
N GLY A 52 9.03 3.15 7.05
CA GLY A 52 9.35 4.39 7.75
C GLY A 52 9.92 5.51 6.88
N ARG A 53 10.54 5.19 5.75
CA ARG A 53 11.27 6.18 4.93
C ARG A 53 10.35 7.02 4.04
N LEU A 54 9.22 6.45 3.63
CA LEU A 54 8.29 7.07 2.66
C LEU A 54 6.95 7.47 3.29
N ILE A 55 6.86 7.60 4.62
CA ILE A 55 5.60 7.96 5.29
C ILE A 55 5.16 9.38 4.91
N GLU A 56 3.94 9.49 4.39
CA GLU A 56 3.25 10.77 4.26
C GLU A 56 2.68 11.26 5.60
N LYS A 57 3.27 12.34 6.12
CA LYS A 57 2.89 12.91 7.41
C LYS A 57 1.46 13.46 7.41
N GLY A 58 0.79 13.34 8.56
CA GLY A 58 -0.55 13.90 8.75
C GLY A 58 -1.69 13.15 8.04
N LYS A 59 -1.39 12.03 7.35
CA LYS A 59 -2.40 11.13 6.75
C LYS A 59 -2.89 10.03 7.69
N GLY A 60 -2.34 9.97 8.90
CA GLY A 60 -2.67 8.94 9.89
C GLY A 60 -1.90 7.62 9.72
N TYR A 61 -0.90 7.58 8.84
CA TYR A 61 -0.02 6.43 8.61
C TYR A 61 1.07 6.28 9.70
N GLU A 62 1.30 7.33 10.48
CA GLU A 62 2.26 7.37 11.58
C GLU A 62 1.62 6.82 12.87
N ALA A 63 2.41 6.04 13.61
CA ALA A 63 2.15 5.71 15.01
C ALA A 63 2.44 6.94 15.91
N PRO A 64 2.02 6.94 17.19
CA PRO A 64 2.23 8.08 18.09
C PRO A 64 3.70 8.48 18.29
N ASP A 65 4.63 7.56 18.09
CA ASP A 65 6.08 7.77 18.18
C ASP A 65 6.72 8.25 16.86
N GLY A 66 5.92 8.44 15.81
CA GLY A 66 6.37 8.86 14.48
C GLY A 66 6.87 7.72 13.59
N SER A 67 6.84 6.47 14.05
CA SER A 67 7.14 5.30 13.23
C SER A 67 5.99 4.95 12.27
N SER A 68 6.26 4.11 11.27
CA SER A 68 5.23 3.62 10.36
C SER A 68 4.29 2.65 11.06
N LYS A 69 2.98 2.77 10.81
CA LYS A 69 2.01 1.73 11.18
C LYS A 69 2.08 0.49 10.27
N MET A 70 2.56 0.64 9.04
CA MET A 70 2.88 -0.51 8.20
C MET A 70 4.10 -1.23 8.82
N PRO A 71 3.98 -2.52 9.17
CA PRO A 71 5.06 -3.25 9.82
C PRO A 71 6.21 -3.52 8.85
N SER A 72 7.37 -3.85 9.40
CA SER A 72 8.48 -4.42 8.62
C SER A 72 8.19 -5.88 8.28
N TYR A 73 8.50 -6.28 7.05
CA TYR A 73 8.38 -7.66 6.57
C TYR A 73 9.74 -8.33 6.33
N ASN A 74 10.84 -7.65 6.63
CA ASN A 74 12.20 -8.09 6.25
C ASN A 74 12.59 -9.46 6.82
N ASP A 75 12.03 -9.84 7.97
CA ASP A 75 12.32 -11.10 8.64
C ASP A 75 11.39 -12.26 8.22
N SER A 76 10.31 -11.97 7.48
CA SER A 76 9.24 -12.93 7.18
C SER A 76 8.89 -13.06 5.69
N MET A 77 9.28 -12.09 4.88
CA MET A 77 9.05 -12.06 3.44
C MET A 77 10.31 -12.47 2.68
N THR A 78 10.18 -13.47 1.81
CA THR A 78 11.27 -13.85 0.92
C THR A 78 11.43 -12.83 -0.21
N VAL A 79 12.61 -12.82 -0.85
CA VAL A 79 12.86 -11.96 -2.02
C VAL A 79 11.86 -12.26 -3.15
N GLN A 80 11.50 -13.52 -3.37
CA GLN A 80 10.52 -13.89 -4.40
C GLN A 80 9.14 -13.29 -4.10
N GLU A 81 8.67 -13.38 -2.86
CA GLU A 81 7.38 -12.82 -2.45
C GLU A 81 7.34 -11.30 -2.57
N LEU A 82 8.45 -10.63 -2.27
CA LEU A 82 8.60 -9.19 -2.49
C LEU A 82 8.47 -8.85 -3.98
N LEU A 83 9.16 -9.57 -4.86
CA LEU A 83 9.09 -9.35 -6.30
C LEU A 83 7.69 -9.60 -6.87
N ASP A 84 7.02 -10.66 -6.40
CA ASP A 84 5.65 -10.96 -6.80
C ASP A 84 4.68 -9.88 -6.34
N LEU A 85 4.85 -9.39 -5.11
CA LEU A 85 4.04 -8.30 -4.56
C LEU A 85 4.28 -6.98 -5.31
N VAL A 86 5.52 -6.60 -5.57
CA VAL A 86 5.88 -5.40 -6.34
C VAL A 86 5.34 -5.46 -7.76
N THR A 87 5.46 -6.61 -8.42
CA THR A 87 4.91 -6.82 -9.77
C THR A 87 3.40 -6.65 -9.78
N TYR A 88 2.71 -7.23 -8.79
CA TYR A 88 1.28 -7.05 -8.62
C TYR A 88 0.90 -5.57 -8.41
N LEU A 89 1.53 -4.88 -7.45
CA LEU A 89 1.27 -3.46 -7.17
C LEU A 89 1.52 -2.56 -8.39
N LYS A 90 2.59 -2.81 -9.15
CA LYS A 90 2.90 -2.07 -10.37
C LYS A 90 1.83 -2.28 -11.47
N SER A 91 1.16 -3.42 -11.47
CA SER A 91 0.09 -3.72 -12.43
C SER A 91 -1.27 -3.10 -12.06
N LEU A 92 -1.43 -2.59 -10.83
CA LEU A 92 -2.66 -1.92 -10.41
C LEU A 92 -2.83 -0.58 -11.12
N ALA A 93 -3.93 -0.43 -11.84
CA ALA A 93 -4.33 0.81 -12.48
C ALA A 93 -5.86 0.99 -12.39
N PRO A 94 -6.37 2.24 -12.40
CA PRO A 94 -7.79 2.46 -12.52
C PRO A 94 -8.33 1.83 -13.81
N PRO A 95 -9.61 1.38 -13.83
CA PRO A 95 -10.27 1.03 -15.08
C PRO A 95 -10.16 2.19 -16.07
N ALA A 96 -9.89 1.90 -17.34
CA ALA A 96 -9.78 2.92 -18.38
C ALA A 96 -11.03 3.83 -18.36
N GLY A 97 -10.82 5.12 -18.06
CA GLY A 97 -11.89 6.13 -18.00
C GLY A 97 -12.49 6.44 -16.63
N ALA A 98 -12.01 5.85 -15.53
CA ALA A 98 -12.46 6.23 -14.19
C ALA A 98 -11.95 7.63 -13.79
N PRO A 99 -12.81 8.55 -13.31
CA PRO A 99 -12.35 9.86 -12.86
C PRO A 99 -11.47 9.70 -11.61
N GLY A 100 -10.22 10.15 -11.71
CA GLY A 100 -9.32 10.21 -10.56
C GLY A 100 -9.91 11.13 -9.49
N ARG A 101 -10.00 10.65 -8.24
CA ARG A 101 -10.39 11.52 -7.11
C ARG A 101 -9.24 12.49 -6.82
N GLY A 102 -9.20 13.57 -7.60
CA GLY A 102 -8.40 14.76 -7.31
C GLY A 102 -8.78 15.33 -5.95
N GLY A 103 -7.76 15.71 -5.18
CA GLY A 103 -7.85 16.13 -3.80
C GLY A 103 -8.90 17.20 -3.53
N MET A 104 -9.56 17.05 -2.38
CA MET A 104 -10.34 18.12 -1.77
C MET A 104 -9.38 19.26 -1.44
N ARG A 105 -9.49 20.35 -2.21
CA ARG A 105 -8.91 21.65 -1.87
C ARG A 105 -9.74 22.22 -0.72
N HIS A 106 -9.10 22.43 0.42
CA HIS A 106 -9.53 23.38 1.44
C HIS A 106 -8.41 24.39 1.65
#